data_AF-A0A1G3TF36-F1
#
_entry.id   AF-A0A1G3TF36-F1
#
_cell.length_a   1.000
_cell.length_b   1.000
_cell.length_c   1.000
_cell.angle_alpha   90.00
_cell.angle_beta   90.00
_cell.angle_gamma   90.00
#
_symmetry.space_group_name_H-M   'P 1'
#
loop_
_entity.id
_entity.type
_entity.pdbx_description
1 polymer ?
#
loop_
_entity_poly.entity_id
_entity_poly.type
_entity_poly.pdbx_seq_one_letter_code
_entity_poly.pdbx_strand_id
1 'polypeptide(L)' 'MEETVEDLDEELQKALSEIENIAAKVYEGKMDAYEGFMETEKYNKIVLEIGNKLKEKGIDITQIKEYQ' A
#
# COMPACT_ATOMS: atom_id res chain seq x y z
N MET A 1 -8.58 -11.04 17.54
CA MET A 1 -9.23 -9.72 17.64
C MET A 1 -9.75 -9.41 16.25
N GLU A 2 -10.98 -8.95 16.12
CA GLU A 2 -11.54 -8.59 14.82
C GLU A 2 -10.86 -7.30 14.35
N GLU A 3 -10.18 -7.32 13.20
CA GLU A 3 -9.54 -6.13 12.63
C GLU A 3 -10.62 -5.09 12.32
N THR A 4 -10.47 -3.89 12.89
CA THR A 4 -11.39 -2.78 12.65
C THR A 4 -11.10 -2.15 11.29
N VAL A 5 -12.02 -1.31 10.80
CA VAL A 5 -11.77 -0.52 9.59
C VAL A 5 -10.57 0.41 9.78
N GLU A 6 -10.43 1.00 10.97
CA GLU A 6 -9.35 1.95 11.29
C GLU A 6 -7.98 1.25 11.30
N ASP A 7 -7.89 0.04 11.86
CA ASP A 7 -6.65 -0.75 11.82
C ASP A 7 -6.21 -1.05 10.37
N LEU A 8 -7.17 -1.44 9.52
CA LEU A 8 -6.93 -1.74 8.11
C LEU A 8 -6.54 -0.48 7.31
N ASP A 9 -7.18 0.65 7.59
CA ASP A 9 -6.87 1.92 6.95
C ASP A 9 -5.45 2.40 7.31
N GLU A 10 -5.06 2.32 8.58
CA GLU A 10 -3.70 2.64 9.01
C GLU A 10 -2.65 1.74 8.35
N GLU A 11 -2.91 0.44 8.26
CA GLU A 11 -1.99 -0.51 7.63
C GLU A 11 -1.86 -0.25 6.13
N LEU A 12 -2.97 0.09 5.45
CA LEU A 12 -2.98 0.49 4.06
C LEU A 12 -2.13 1.73 3.82
N GLN A 13 -2.32 2.78 4.63
CA GLN A 13 -1.54 4.02 4.53
C GLN A 13 -0.05 3.79 4.74
N LYS A 14 0.33 2.94 5.72
CA LYS A 14 1.73 2.57 5.95
C LYS A 14 2.31 1.86 4.73
N ALA A 15 1.60 0.90 4.15
CA ALA A 15 2.06 0.18 2.96
C ALA A 15 2.24 1.10 1.75
N LEU A 16 1.30 2.03 1.53
CA LEU A 16 1.38 3.01 0.44
C LEU A 16 2.55 3.98 0.65
N SER A 17 2.77 4.46 1.87
CA SER A 17 3.91 5.34 2.18
C SER A 17 5.26 4.65 1.94
N GLU A 18 5.38 3.36 2.25
CA GLU A 18 6.60 2.59 1.93
C GLU A 18 6.84 2.46 0.42
N ILE A 19 5.78 2.28 -0.38
CA ILE A 19 5.86 2.27 -1.84
C ILE A 19 6.36 3.63 -2.36
N GLU A 20 5.82 4.73 -1.84
CA GLU A 20 6.27 6.09 -2.20
C GLU A 20 7.74 6.31 -1.82
N ASN A 21 8.16 5.84 -0.64
CA ASN A 21 9.55 5.91 -0.19
C ASN A 21 10.49 5.12 -1.12
N ILE A 22 10.06 3.96 -1.62
CA ILE A 22 10.82 3.19 -2.61
C ILE A 22 10.91 3.95 -3.92
N ALA A 23 9.79 4.47 -4.43
CA ALA A 23 9.76 5.28 -5.65
C ALA A 23 10.68 6.50 -5.55
N ALA A 24 10.70 7.18 -4.40
CA ALA A 24 11.62 8.30 -4.13
C ALA A 24 13.08 7.86 -4.17
N LYS A 25 13.44 6.73 -3.55
CA LYS A 25 14.82 6.19 -3.60
C LYS A 25 15.26 5.85 -5.03
N VAL A 26 14.36 5.29 -5.84
CA VAL A 26 14.64 5.01 -7.26
C VAL A 26 14.83 6.32 -8.04
N TYR A 27 13.94 7.29 -7.85
CA TYR A 27 14.01 8.60 -8.50
C TYR A 27 15.31 9.36 -8.15
N GLU A 28 15.74 9.30 -6.89
CA GLU A 28 16.99 9.90 -6.41
C GLU A 28 18.25 9.14 -6.83
N GLY A 29 18.13 8.00 -7.52
CA GLY A 29 19.25 7.15 -7.91
C GLY A 29 19.92 6.42 -6.74
N LYS A 30 19.23 6.32 -5.60
CA LYS A 30 19.70 5.60 -4.39
C LYS A 30 19.32 4.12 -4.39
N MET A 31 18.50 3.69 -5.34
CA MET A 31 18.05 2.32 -5.55
C MET A 31 17.88 2.08 -7.05
N ASP A 32 18.28 0.90 -7.54
CA ASP A 32 18.07 0.56 -8.94
C ASP A 32 16.58 0.32 -9.24
N ALA A 33 16.14 0.56 -10.47
CA ALA A 33 14.74 0.40 -10.86
C ALA A 33 14.24 -1.04 -10.69
N TYR A 34 15.08 -2.05 -10.97
CA TYR A 34 14.72 -3.45 -10.78
C TYR A 34 14.61 -3.80 -9.29
N GLU A 35 15.55 -3.30 -8.48
CA GLU A 35 15.50 -3.47 -7.02
C GLU A 35 14.25 -2.82 -6.43
N GLY A 36 13.94 -1.59 -6.83
CA GLY A 36 12.73 -0.88 -6.39
C GLY A 36 11.45 -1.59 -6.79
N PHE A 37 11.38 -2.17 -7.98
CA PHE A 37 10.26 -3.00 -8.40
C PHE A 37 10.08 -4.21 -7.46
N MET A 38 11.16 -4.97 -7.20
CA MET A 38 11.11 -6.15 -6.34
C MET A 38 10.74 -5.83 -4.89
N GLU A 39 11.19 -4.68 -4.36
CA GLU A 39 10.81 -4.23 -3.02
C GLU A 39 9.34 -3.79 -2.96
N THR A 40 8.84 -3.11 -4.00
CA THR A 40 7.44 -2.67 -4.10
C THR A 40 6.47 -3.87 -4.12
N GLU A 41 6.84 -4.97 -4.77
CA GLU A 41 6.02 -6.19 -4.85
C GLU A 41 5.66 -6.79 -3.48
N LYS A 42 6.47 -6.53 -2.44
CA LYS A 42 6.15 -6.97 -1.06
C LYS A 42 4.93 -6.22 -0.51
N TYR A 43 4.83 -4.93 -0.80
CA TYR A 43 3.74 -4.07 -0.34
C TYR A 43 2.48 -4.20 -1.21
N ASN A 44 2.62 -4.48 -2.51
CA ASN A 44 1.49 -4.76 -3.40
C ASN A 44 0.58 -5.88 -2.87
N LYS A 45 1.17 -6.93 -2.28
CA LYS A 45 0.42 -8.03 -1.67
C LYS A 45 -0.37 -7.58 -0.45
N ILE A 46 0.24 -6.75 0.39
CA ILE A 46 -0.38 -6.18 1.60
C ILE A 46 -1.56 -5.27 1.19
N VAL A 47 -1.34 -4.37 0.24
CA VAL A 47 -2.39 -3.47 -0.29
C VAL A 47 -3.57 -4.28 -0.86
N LEU A 48 -3.30 -5.34 -1.62
CA LEU A 48 -4.35 -6.20 -2.17
C LEU A 48 -5.15 -6.91 -1.06
N GLU A 49 -4.47 -7.46 -0.06
CA GLU A 49 -5.11 -8.15 1.06
C GLU A 49 -6.00 -7.20 1.86
N ILE A 50 -5.48 -6.05 2.24
CA ILE A 50 -6.21 -5.03 3.00
C ILE A 50 -7.38 -4.48 2.18
N GLY A 51 -7.17 -4.19 0.90
CA GLY A 51 -8.21 -3.73 0.00
C GLY A 51 -9.38 -4.72 -0.10
N ASN A 52 -9.10 -6.03 -0.11
CA ASN A 52 -10.15 -7.05 -0.07
C ASN A 52 -10.89 -7.07 1.27
N LYS A 53 -10.17 -7.00 2.40
CA LYS A 53 -10.80 -6.95 3.74
C LYS A 53 -11.68 -5.71 3.92
N LEU A 54 -11.25 -4.55 3.43
CA LEU A 54 -12.04 -3.32 3.44
C LEU A 54 -13.28 -3.44 2.53
N LYS A 55 -13.13 -4.08 1.37
CA LYS A 55 -14.24 -4.33 0.45
C LYS A 55 -15.31 -5.24 1.05
N GLU A 56 -14.91 -6.27 1.79
CA GLU A 56 -15.84 -7.13 2.55
C GLU A 56 -16.64 -6.35 3.61
N LYS A 57 -16.05 -5.26 4.13
CA LYS A 57 -16.70 -4.32 5.07
C LYS A 57 -17.47 -3.18 4.36
N GLY A 58 -17.57 -3.22 3.03
CA GLY A 58 -18.32 -2.25 2.22
C GLY A 58 -17.53 -1.01 1.80
N ILE A 59 -16.20 -1.02 1.93
CA ILE A 59 -15.33 0.10 1.60
C ILE A 59 -14.51 -0.25 0.35
N ASP A 60 -14.74 0.46 -0.76
CA ASP A 60 -13.97 0.30 -1.98
C ASP A 60 -12.85 1.36 -2.05
N ILE A 61 -11.62 0.94 -1.75
CA ILE A 61 -10.45 1.82 -1.72
C ILE A 61 -10.14 2.47 -3.07
N THR A 62 -10.58 1.88 -4.18
CA THR A 62 -10.36 2.44 -5.52
C THR A 62 -11.20 3.69 -5.79
N GLN A 63 -12.23 3.93 -4.97
CA GLN A 63 -13.11 5.10 -5.05
C GLN A 63 -12.70 6.22 -4.07
N ILE A 64 -11.74 5.95 -3.19
CA ILE A 64 -11.26 6.90 -2.18
C ILE A 64 -10.18 7.79 -2.79
N LYS A 65 -10.42 9.11 -2.82
CA LYS A 65 -9.50 10.08 -3.43
C LYS A 65 -8.14 10.16 -2.73
N GLU A 66 -8.09 9.85 -1.44
CA GLU A 66 -6.84 9.85 -0.66
C GLU A 66 -5.88 8.74 -1.11
N TYR A 67 -6.37 7.75 -1.87
CA TYR A 67 -5.61 6.62 -2.41
C TYR A 67 -5.40 6.67 -3.93
N GLN A 68 -5.71 7.80 -4.58
CA GLN A 68 -5.56 8.05 -6.03
C GLN A 68 -4.48 9.08 -6.32
#